data_AF-A0A136PRD6-F1
#
_entry.id   AF-A0A136PRD6-F1
#
_cell.length_a   1.000
_cell.length_b   1.000
_cell.length_c   1.000
_cell.angle_alpha   90.00
_cell.angle_beta   90.00
_cell.angle_gamma   90.00
#
_symmetry.space_group_name_H-M   'P 1'
#
loop_
_entity.id
_entity.type
_entity.pdbx_description
1 polymer ?
#
loop_
_entity_poly.entity_id
_entity_poly.type
_entity_poly.pdbx_seq_one_letter_code
_entity_poly.pdbx_strand_id
1 'polypeptide(L)'
;MAVEERGFESGTDVLIRKVDGHLAAVRVGLHGPELELAERLAGCLRELVVSTAQASAADRGRVRAAVHFFVLRRESRGRLLSVRSLAAAQQVVNRVARQLGRPDLLVETRPERPAARTPGDVVVG
;
A
#
# COMPACT_ATOMS: atom_id res chain seq x y z
N MET A 1 28.91 16.14 -21.84
CA MET A 1 27.48 15.78 -21.71
C MET A 1 27.40 14.30 -21.34
N ALA A 2 26.44 13.90 -20.52
CA ALA A 2 26.21 12.56 -19.93
C ALA A 2 26.89 12.30 -18.56
N VAL A 3 26.33 12.91 -17.51
CA VAL A 3 26.41 12.43 -16.12
C VAL A 3 24.97 12.45 -15.61
N GLU A 4 24.58 11.48 -14.76
CA GLU A 4 23.29 11.40 -14.03
C GLU A 4 22.21 10.40 -14.53
N GLU A 5 22.56 9.18 -14.92
CA GLU A 5 21.56 8.09 -15.04
C GLU A 5 21.72 6.97 -13.99
N ARG A 6 22.93 6.78 -13.43
CA ARG A 6 23.23 5.67 -12.51
C ARG A 6 22.62 5.77 -11.09
N GLY A 7 22.04 6.90 -10.72
CA GLY A 7 21.41 7.10 -9.40
C GLY A 7 19.91 6.81 -9.36
N PHE A 8 19.21 7.02 -10.47
CA PHE A 8 17.74 6.95 -10.53
C PHE A 8 17.21 5.52 -10.63
N GLU A 9 17.86 4.67 -11.43
CA GLU A 9 17.53 3.26 -11.53
C GLU A 9 17.78 2.56 -10.18
N SER A 10 18.93 2.83 -9.55
CA SER A 10 19.27 2.29 -8.23
C SER A 10 18.28 2.70 -7.13
N GLY A 11 17.81 3.96 -7.12
CA GLY A 11 16.82 4.43 -6.16
C GLY A 11 15.47 3.74 -6.30
N THR A 12 15.04 3.48 -7.54
CA THR A 12 13.76 2.82 -7.88
C THR A 12 13.82 1.33 -7.51
N ASP A 13 14.91 0.64 -7.87
CA ASP A 13 15.17 -0.76 -7.53
C ASP A 13 15.17 -1.00 -6.01
N VAL A 14 15.81 -0.10 -5.25
CA VAL A 14 15.85 -0.19 -3.79
C VAL A 14 14.46 -0.07 -3.16
N LEU A 15 13.59 0.78 -3.71
CA LEU A 15 12.21 0.90 -3.21
C LEU A 15 11.39 -0.37 -3.51
N ILE A 16 11.53 -0.94 -4.71
CA ILE A 16 10.87 -2.20 -5.07
C ILE A 16 11.32 -3.33 -4.13
N ARG A 17 12.64 -3.49 -3.93
CA ARG A 17 13.19 -4.51 -3.01
C ARG A 17 12.71 -4.32 -1.58
N LYS A 18 12.57 -3.08 -1.10
CA LYS A 18 12.02 -2.80 0.23
C LYS A 18 10.55 -3.22 0.35
N VAL A 19 9.75 -2.94 -0.68
CA VAL A 19 8.34 -3.37 -0.74
C VAL A 19 8.24 -4.89 -0.75
N ASP A 20 9.00 -5.57 -1.62
CA ASP A 20 8.95 -7.02 -1.75
C ASP A 20 9.46 -7.73 -0.49
N GLY A 21 10.55 -7.24 0.12
CA GLY A 21 11.08 -7.78 1.36
C GLY A 21 10.10 -7.61 2.54
N HIS A 22 9.41 -6.48 2.61
CA HIS A 22 8.34 -6.29 3.60
C HIS A 22 7.15 -7.21 3.31
N LEU A 23 6.72 -7.36 2.05
CA LEU A 23 5.62 -8.23 1.68
C LEU A 23 5.91 -9.70 2.04
N ALA A 24 7.10 -10.18 1.70
CA ALA A 24 7.55 -11.54 2.04
C ALA A 24 7.51 -11.77 3.55
N ALA A 25 7.91 -10.77 4.33
CA ALA A 25 7.88 -10.83 5.77
C ALA A 25 6.47 -10.83 6.38
N VAL A 26 5.54 -10.02 5.86
CA VAL A 26 4.16 -9.99 6.40
C VAL A 26 3.37 -11.23 5.98
N ARG A 27 3.68 -11.86 4.84
CA ARG A 27 3.10 -13.15 4.43
C ARG A 27 3.31 -14.28 5.44
N VAL A 28 4.34 -14.19 6.28
CA VAL A 28 4.61 -15.18 7.32
C VAL A 28 3.67 -15.02 8.52
N GLY A 29 3.12 -13.82 8.76
CA GLY A 29 2.32 -13.51 9.96
C GLY A 29 0.92 -12.96 9.72
N LEU A 30 0.56 -12.64 8.47
CA LEU A 30 -0.78 -12.22 8.07
C LEU A 30 -1.47 -13.30 7.25
N HIS A 31 -2.78 -13.40 7.44
CA HIS A 31 -3.65 -14.30 6.70
C HIS A 31 -4.96 -13.60 6.33
N GLY A 32 -5.67 -14.15 5.35
CA GLY A 32 -7.00 -13.66 4.98
C GLY A 32 -7.01 -12.22 4.43
N PRO A 33 -8.05 -11.42 4.72
CA PRO A 33 -8.28 -10.13 4.07
C PRO A 33 -7.18 -9.10 4.34
N GLU A 34 -6.48 -9.18 5.48
CA GLU A 34 -5.33 -8.33 5.79
C GLU A 34 -4.14 -8.60 4.87
N LEU A 35 -3.89 -9.88 4.54
CA LEU A 35 -2.83 -10.25 3.59
C LEU A 35 -3.18 -9.76 2.18
N GLU A 36 -4.41 -9.96 1.73
CA GLU A 36 -4.86 -9.48 0.41
C GLU A 36 -4.74 -7.96 0.28
N LEU A 37 -5.03 -7.22 1.35
CA LEU A 37 -4.85 -5.77 1.37
C LEU A 37 -3.36 -5.40 1.30
N ALA A 38 -2.50 -6.07 2.06
CA ALA A 38 -1.06 -5.85 2.02
C ALA A 38 -0.47 -6.14 0.62
N GLU A 39 -0.92 -7.19 -0.05
CA GLU A 39 -0.51 -7.55 -1.41
C GLU A 39 -0.95 -6.52 -2.45
N ARG A 40 -2.20 -6.04 -2.37
CA ARG A 40 -2.69 -4.96 -3.23
C ARG A 40 -1.92 -3.66 -3.03
N LEU A 41 -1.63 -3.30 -1.79
CA LEU A 41 -0.83 -2.12 -1.46
C LEU A 41 0.60 -2.24 -2.01
N ALA A 42 1.24 -3.39 -1.84
CA ALA A 42 2.56 -3.66 -2.39
C ALA A 42 2.57 -3.57 -3.92
N GLY A 43 1.56 -4.14 -4.59
CA GLY A 43 1.35 -4.00 -6.03
C GLY A 43 1.26 -2.55 -6.48
N CYS A 44 0.39 -1.75 -5.86
CA CYS A 44 0.23 -0.34 -6.20
C CYS A 44 1.51 0.46 -5.95
N LEU A 45 2.24 0.19 -4.87
CA LEU A 45 3.51 0.86 -4.60
C LEU A 45 4.56 0.55 -5.66
N ARG A 46 4.67 -0.70 -6.14
CA ARG A 46 5.58 -1.06 -7.24
C ARG A 46 5.24 -0.29 -8.52
N GLU A 47 3.96 -0.25 -8.88
CA GLU A 47 3.49 0.50 -10.05
C GLU A 47 3.76 2.00 -9.92
N LEU A 48 3.51 2.59 -8.76
CA LEU A 48 3.83 4.00 -8.49
C LEU A 48 5.33 4.28 -8.60
N VAL A 49 6.17 3.41 -8.03
CA VAL A 49 7.63 3.51 -8.11
C VAL A 49 8.11 3.48 -9.56
N VAL A 50 7.64 2.50 -10.36
CA VAL A 50 8.01 2.40 -11.79
C VAL A 50 7.51 3.62 -12.57
N SER A 51 6.25 4.03 -12.36
CA SER A 51 5.67 5.17 -13.08
C SER A 51 6.31 6.52 -12.75
N THR A 52 6.95 6.63 -11.59
CA THR A 52 7.59 7.87 -11.13
C THR A 52 9.11 7.86 -11.34
N ALA A 53 9.70 6.80 -11.90
CA ALA A 53 11.13 6.69 -12.14
C ALA A 53 11.67 7.91 -12.91
N GLN A 54 10.96 8.33 -13.96
CA GLN A 54 11.29 9.49 -14.80
C GLN A 54 10.50 10.76 -14.44
N ALA A 55 9.71 10.74 -13.36
CA ALA A 55 8.93 11.90 -12.92
C ALA A 55 9.77 12.90 -12.12
N SER A 56 9.13 13.96 -11.61
CA SER A 56 9.82 14.99 -10.83
C SER A 56 10.45 14.45 -9.54
N ALA A 57 11.47 15.14 -9.01
CA ALA A 57 12.06 14.80 -7.71
C ALA A 57 11.02 14.85 -6.57
N ALA A 58 10.04 15.76 -6.66
CA ALA A 58 8.95 15.85 -5.70
C ALA A 58 8.06 14.60 -5.72
N ASP A 59 7.73 14.10 -6.90
CA ASP A 59 6.90 12.90 -7.08
C ASP A 59 7.61 11.64 -6.58
N ARG A 60 8.90 11.49 -6.92
CA ARG A 60 9.75 10.43 -6.37
C ARG A 60 9.87 10.52 -4.84
N GLY A 61 9.95 11.73 -4.29
CA GLY A 61 9.95 11.97 -2.84
C GLY A 61 8.66 11.51 -2.16
N ARG A 62 7.49 11.79 -2.76
CA ARG A 62 6.18 11.32 -2.27
C ARG A 62 6.07 9.81 -2.28
N VAL A 63 6.50 9.16 -3.36
CA VAL A 63 6.49 7.69 -3.46
C VAL A 63 7.44 7.07 -2.45
N ARG A 64 8.66 7.60 -2.32
CA ARG A 64 9.62 7.14 -1.31
C ARG A 64 9.06 7.26 0.11
N ALA A 65 8.36 8.34 0.44
CA ALA A 65 7.72 8.51 1.75
C ALA A 65 6.60 7.48 1.98
N ALA A 66 5.79 7.18 0.96
CA ALA A 66 4.76 6.15 1.05
C ALA A 66 5.35 4.74 1.26
N VAL A 67 6.38 4.38 0.49
CA VAL A 67 7.13 3.12 0.67
C VAL A 67 7.72 3.04 2.07
N HIS A 68 8.33 4.13 2.55
CA HIS A 68 8.92 4.18 3.88
C HIS A 68 7.87 3.97 4.97
N PHE A 69 6.70 4.61 4.86
CA PHE A 69 5.59 4.43 5.80
C PHE A 69 5.08 2.97 5.82
N PHE A 70 4.97 2.34 4.65
CA PHE A 70 4.59 0.93 4.54
C PHE A 70 5.62 0.00 5.20
N VAL A 71 6.91 0.22 4.93
CA VAL A 71 8.00 -0.67 5.38
C VAL A 71 8.31 -0.52 6.87
N LEU A 72 8.37 0.71 7.41
CA LEU A 72 8.68 0.99 8.83
C LEU A 72 7.75 0.27 9.81
N ARG A 73 6.51 0.03 9.40
CA ARG A 73 5.46 -0.48 10.29
C ARG A 73 5.73 -1.90 10.80
N ARG A 74 6.60 -2.68 10.13
CA ARG A 74 7.07 -3.98 10.65
C ARG A 74 8.15 -3.84 11.72
N GLU A 75 9.07 -2.88 11.58
CA GLU A 75 10.18 -2.71 12.52
C GLU A 75 9.70 -2.20 13.89
N SER A 76 8.69 -1.34 13.91
CA SER A 76 8.30 -0.66 15.14
C SER A 76 7.44 -1.48 16.12
N ARG A 77 6.81 -2.59 15.71
CA ARG A 77 5.94 -3.36 16.62
C ARG A 77 5.94 -4.85 16.27
N GLY A 78 6.68 -5.65 17.05
CA GLY A 78 6.60 -7.12 17.09
C GLY A 78 5.25 -7.69 17.56
N ARG A 79 4.14 -6.97 17.39
CA ARG A 79 2.77 -7.44 17.62
C ARG A 79 1.95 -7.15 16.37
N LEU A 80 1.61 -8.23 15.66
CA LEU A 80 0.47 -8.43 14.77
C LEU A 80 -0.17 -7.12 14.27
N LEU A 81 0.08 -6.82 12.99
CA LEU A 81 -0.47 -5.70 12.23
C LEU A 81 -1.96 -5.51 12.56
N SER A 82 -2.27 -4.55 13.43
CA SER A 82 -3.66 -4.17 13.68
C SER A 82 -4.25 -3.63 12.38
N VAL A 83 -5.48 -4.03 12.00
CA VAL A 83 -6.20 -3.60 10.79
C VAL A 83 -6.15 -2.08 10.58
N ARG A 84 -6.22 -1.30 11.67
CA ARG A 84 -6.08 0.17 11.65
C ARG A 84 -4.76 0.67 11.06
N SER A 85 -3.69 -0.12 11.19
CA SER A 85 -2.36 0.18 10.64
C SER A 85 -2.32 0.01 9.12
N LEU A 86 -2.96 -1.04 8.59
CA LEU A 86 -3.07 -1.27 7.13
C LEU A 86 -3.99 -0.24 6.48
N ALA A 87 -5.10 0.10 7.13
CA ALA A 87 -6.00 1.18 6.67
C ALA A 87 -5.28 2.54 6.58
N ALA A 88 -4.39 2.86 7.54
CA ALA A 88 -3.57 4.06 7.48
C ALA A 88 -2.58 4.03 6.31
N ALA A 89 -1.93 2.89 6.06
CA ALA A 89 -1.04 2.74 4.91
C ALA A 89 -1.80 2.91 3.59
N GLN A 90 -2.99 2.32 3.48
CA GLN A 90 -3.87 2.48 2.32
C GLN A 90 -4.26 3.93 2.09
N GLN A 91 -4.64 4.68 3.13
CA GLN A 91 -4.96 6.10 2.97
C GLN A 91 -3.76 6.92 2.44
N VAL A 92 -2.54 6.60 2.90
CA VAL A 92 -1.32 7.24 2.41
C VAL A 92 -1.06 6.89 0.94
N VAL A 93 -1.14 5.60 0.59
CA VAL A 93 -0.95 5.13 -0.80
C VAL A 93 -1.98 5.75 -1.74
N ASN A 94 -3.27 5.71 -1.37
CA ASN A 94 -4.35 6.30 -2.16
C ASN A 94 -4.19 7.81 -2.32
N ARG A 95 -3.73 8.51 -1.27
CA ARG A 95 -3.42 9.94 -1.36
C ARG A 95 -2.30 10.21 -2.37
N VAL A 96 -1.23 9.44 -2.34
CA VAL A 96 -0.10 9.60 -3.28
C VAL A 96 -0.53 9.25 -4.70
N ALA A 97 -1.30 8.18 -4.90
CA ALA A 97 -1.86 7.82 -6.20
C ALA A 97 -2.71 8.96 -6.80
N ARG A 98 -3.57 9.61 -6.00
CA ARG A 98 -4.33 10.81 -6.43
C ARG A 98 -3.43 11.98 -6.79
N GLN A 99 -2.41 12.26 -5.97
CA GLN A 99 -1.49 13.37 -6.21
C GLN A 99 -0.66 13.19 -7.49
N LEU A 100 -0.43 11.93 -7.89
CA LEU A 100 0.28 11.57 -9.11
C LEU A 100 -0.66 11.40 -10.33
N GLY A 101 -1.95 11.68 -10.17
CA GLY A 101 -2.93 11.53 -11.26
C GLY A 101 -3.13 10.07 -11.70
N ARG A 102 -2.89 9.10 -10.81
CA ARG A 102 -3.06 7.66 -11.04
C ARG A 102 -4.26 7.11 -10.26
N PRO A 103 -5.51 7.51 -10.58
CA PRO A 103 -6.69 6.99 -9.91
C PRO A 103 -6.91 5.50 -10.17
N ASP A 104 -6.30 4.96 -11.23
CA ASP A 104 -6.27 3.53 -11.57
C ASP A 104 -5.56 2.68 -10.52
N LEU A 105 -4.67 3.27 -9.71
CA LEU A 105 -3.93 2.59 -8.64
C LEU A 105 -4.56 2.78 -7.26
N LEU A 106 -5.81 3.23 -7.20
CA LEU A 106 -6.54 3.34 -5.94
C LEU A 106 -6.88 1.96 -5.39
N VAL A 107 -6.45 1.70 -4.17
CA VAL A 107 -6.82 0.47 -3.45
C VAL A 107 -8.17 0.70 -2.78
N GLU A 108 -9.20 0.06 -3.30
CA GLU A 108 -10.50 -0.02 -2.64
C GLU A 108 -10.43 -1.02 -1.49
N THR A 109 -10.74 -0.55 -0.28
CA THR A 109 -11.27 -1.46 0.74
C THR A 109 -12.69 -1.72 0.34
N ARG A 110 -12.99 -2.92 -0.15
CA ARG A 110 -14.36 -3.41 -0.09
C ARG A 110 -14.74 -3.34 1.39
N PRO A 111 -15.62 -2.41 1.83
CA PRO A 111 -16.15 -2.54 3.16
C PRO A 111 -16.91 -3.86 3.10
N GLU A 112 -16.52 -4.81 3.94
CA GLU A 112 -17.36 -5.96 4.22
C GLU A 112 -18.70 -5.36 4.66
N ARG A 113 -19.65 -5.30 3.74
CA ARG A 113 -21.00 -4.85 3.99
C ARG A 113 -21.48 -5.79 5.09
N PRO A 114 -21.78 -5.33 6.32
CA PRO A 114 -22.37 -6.24 7.29
C PRO A 114 -23.64 -6.75 6.62
N ALA A 115 -23.66 -8.07 6.39
CA ALA A 115 -24.78 -8.76 5.79
C ALA A 115 -26.05 -8.23 6.44
N ALA A 116 -26.98 -7.79 5.61
CA ALA A 116 -28.26 -7.25 6.04
C ALA A 116 -28.81 -8.16 7.14
N ARG A 117 -28.89 -7.65 8.37
CA ARG A 117 -29.89 -8.14 9.30
C ARG A 117 -31.22 -7.76 8.67
N THR A 118 -31.79 -8.65 7.87
CA THR A 118 -33.22 -8.69 7.64
C THR A 118 -33.83 -8.93 9.02
N PRO A 119 -34.56 -7.98 9.63
CA PRO A 119 -35.49 -8.36 10.67
C PRO A 119 -36.64 -9.02 9.92
N GLY A 120 -36.55 -10.35 9.80
CA GLY A 120 -37.72 -11.16 9.51
C GLY A 120 -38.74 -10.91 10.60
N ASP A 121 -39.97 -10.64 10.16
CA ASP A 121 -41.19 -11.25 10.67
C ASP A 121 -41.25 -11.53 12.18
N VAL A 122 -41.96 -10.66 12.90
CA VAL A 122 -42.70 -11.10 14.08
C VAL A 122 -44.16 -10.72 13.86
N VAL A 123 -44.90 -11.61 13.19
CA VAL A 123 -46.30 -11.86 13.49
C VAL A 123 -46.38 -12.63 14.80
N VAL A 124 -46.90 -12.00 15.86
CA VAL A 124 -47.66 -12.57 16.99
C VAL A 124 -48.31 -11.34 17.65
N GLY A 125 -49.60 -11.21 17.95
CA GLY A 125 -50.77 -12.09 18.04
C GLY A 125 -51.76 -11.30 18.90
#